data_AF-A0A932Y3U7-F1
#
_entry.id   AF-A0A932Y3U7-F1
#
_cell.length_a   1.000
_cell.length_b   1.000
_cell.length_c   1.000
_cell.angle_alpha   90.00
_cell.angle_beta   90.00
_cell.angle_gamma   90.00
#
_symmetry.space_group_name_H-M   'P 1'
#
loop_
_entity.id
_entity.type
_entity.pdbx_description
1 polymer ?
#
loop_
_entity_poly.entity_id
_entity_poly.type
_entity_poly.pdbx_seq_one_letter_code
_entity_poly.pdbx_strand_id
1 'polypeptide(L)'
;FSNVIDDFKKITAAHVGSQAALLAYLKIGNFYAEQGRLDEAILAYQAALNSTDQRFYKILIYYNLGYLQEQKGNHEQAIGWFKKITDMKKQRLLFWSIGYRPNVFWLSQAYFGMGRCYDQLKQVELAKDAYLRISDEFPNTPYADQAQVHAQFVKP
;
A
#
# COMPACT_ATOMS: atom_id res chain seq x y z
N PHE A 1 -15.79 21.72 -5.41
CA PHE A 1 -14.84 20.59 -5.41
C PHE A 1 -14.72 19.89 -6.77
N SER A 2 -15.77 19.82 -7.60
CA SER A 2 -15.70 19.36 -9.00
C SER A 2 -14.57 20.03 -9.80
N ASN A 3 -14.43 21.35 -9.67
CA ASN A 3 -13.44 22.14 -10.41
C ASN A 3 -11.98 21.68 -10.17
N VAL A 4 -11.65 21.21 -8.96
CA VAL A 4 -10.28 20.81 -8.60
C VAL A 4 -9.89 19.51 -9.28
N ILE A 5 -10.80 18.54 -9.38
CA ILE A 5 -10.57 17.30 -10.12
C ILE A 5 -10.45 17.60 -11.61
N ASP A 6 -11.31 18.48 -12.14
CA ASP A 6 -11.28 18.85 -13.55
C ASP A 6 -9.97 19.55 -13.91
N ASP A 7 -9.44 20.38 -13.01
CA ASP A 7 -8.14 21.01 -13.19
C ASP A 7 -6.99 19.98 -13.12
N PHE A 8 -7.04 19.01 -12.20
CA PHE A 8 -6.06 17.91 -12.20
C PHE A 8 -6.16 17.02 -13.45
N LYS A 9 -7.38 16.77 -13.97
CA LYS A 9 -7.58 16.02 -15.22
C LYS A 9 -7.04 16.77 -16.43
N LYS A 10 -7.13 18.10 -16.47
CA LYS A 10 -6.46 18.91 -17.51
C LYS A 10 -4.94 18.76 -17.44
N ILE A 11 -4.38 18.79 -16.23
CA ILE A 11 -2.94 18.62 -16.01
C ILE A 11 -2.47 17.23 -16.47
N THR A 12 -3.21 16.17 -16.16
CA THR A 12 -2.85 14.81 -16.60
C THR A 12 -2.94 14.64 -18.11
N ALA A 13 -3.91 15.30 -18.76
CA ALA A 13 -4.04 15.30 -20.22
C ALA A 13 -2.94 16.12 -20.92
N ALA A 14 -2.53 17.25 -20.34
CA ALA A 14 -1.53 18.15 -20.93
C ALA A 14 -0.08 17.68 -20.71
N HIS A 15 0.19 16.88 -19.67
CA HIS A 15 1.54 16.51 -19.27
C HIS A 15 1.71 15.01 -18.99
N VAL A 16 1.23 14.17 -19.92
CA VAL A 16 1.32 12.71 -19.82
C VAL A 16 2.77 12.27 -19.57
N GLY A 17 2.98 11.43 -18.54
CA GLY A 17 4.30 10.92 -18.17
C GLY A 17 5.19 11.88 -17.36
N SER A 18 4.72 13.09 -17.05
CA SER A 18 5.45 14.02 -16.19
C SER A 18 5.23 13.73 -14.69
N GLN A 19 6.16 14.21 -13.87
CA GLN A 19 5.98 14.19 -12.41
C GLN A 19 4.74 14.99 -11.95
N ALA A 20 4.35 16.03 -12.69
CA ALA A 20 3.13 16.79 -12.40
C ALA A 20 1.87 15.93 -12.63
N ALA A 21 1.83 15.15 -13.73
CA ALA A 21 0.74 14.21 -13.98
C ALA A 21 0.68 13.10 -12.93
N LEU A 22 1.83 12.56 -12.51
CA LEU A 22 1.91 11.60 -11.40
C LEU A 22 1.26 12.17 -10.12
N LEU A 23 1.65 13.36 -9.70
CA LEU A 23 1.11 13.99 -8.50
C LEU A 23 -0.39 14.31 -8.65
N ALA A 24 -0.83 14.73 -9.83
CA ALA A 24 -2.23 14.96 -10.12
C ALA A 24 -3.07 13.67 -10.00
N TYR A 25 -2.59 12.55 -10.57
CA TYR A 25 -3.26 11.25 -10.42
C TYR A 25 -3.35 10.80 -8.96
N LEU A 26 -2.30 11.01 -8.16
CA LEU A 26 -2.33 10.72 -6.72
C LEU A 26 -3.38 11.56 -6.00
N LYS A 27 -3.50 12.85 -6.31
CA LYS A 27 -4.51 13.74 -5.72
C LYS A 27 -5.93 13.36 -6.09
N ILE A 28 -6.16 12.99 -7.35
CA ILE A 28 -7.45 12.48 -7.83
C ILE A 28 -7.80 11.18 -7.09
N GLY A 29 -6.84 10.24 -6.97
CA GLY A 29 -7.04 8.98 -6.27
C GLY A 29 -7.40 9.17 -4.79
N ASN A 30 -6.66 10.01 -4.08
CA ASN A 30 -6.96 10.37 -2.69
C ASN A 30 -8.37 10.96 -2.56
N PHE A 31 -8.73 11.90 -3.44
CA PHE A 31 -10.04 12.55 -3.40
C PHE A 31 -11.17 11.53 -3.57
N TYR A 32 -11.07 10.61 -4.55
CA TYR A 32 -12.10 9.60 -4.73
C TYR A 32 -12.15 8.60 -3.56
N ALA A 33 -11.00 8.25 -2.99
CA ALA A 33 -10.93 7.38 -1.82
C ALA A 33 -11.64 8.01 -0.61
N GLU A 34 -11.43 9.30 -0.35
CA GLU A 34 -12.10 10.05 0.73
C GLU A 34 -13.63 10.11 0.57
N GLN A 35 -14.12 10.04 -0.67
CA GLN A 35 -15.55 10.01 -0.98
C GLN A 35 -16.14 8.59 -1.00
N GLY A 36 -15.36 7.55 -0.67
CA GLY A 36 -15.77 6.16 -0.76
C GLY A 36 -15.96 5.65 -2.20
N ARG A 37 -15.52 6.43 -3.19
CA ARG A 37 -15.56 6.09 -4.62
C ARG A 37 -14.36 5.23 -4.99
N LEU A 38 -14.38 4.00 -4.48
CA LEU A 38 -13.21 3.12 -4.47
C LEU A 38 -12.73 2.74 -5.89
N ASP A 39 -13.65 2.55 -6.82
CA ASP A 39 -13.30 2.19 -8.21
C ASP A 39 -12.59 3.32 -8.95
N GLU A 40 -13.10 4.55 -8.84
CA GLU A 40 -12.44 5.72 -9.44
C GLU A 40 -11.10 6.01 -8.77
N ALA A 41 -10.98 5.77 -7.47
CA ALA A 41 -9.71 5.88 -6.75
C ALA A 41 -8.68 4.87 -7.28
N ILE A 42 -9.08 3.60 -7.46
CA ILE A 42 -8.22 2.54 -8.01
C ILE A 42 -7.75 2.91 -9.42
N LEU A 43 -8.63 3.38 -10.30
CA LEU A 43 -8.27 3.80 -11.66
C LEU A 43 -7.24 4.94 -11.66
N ALA A 44 -7.43 5.94 -10.79
CA ALA A 44 -6.49 7.05 -10.67
C ALA A 44 -5.11 6.60 -10.16
N TYR A 45 -5.06 5.70 -9.17
CA TYR A 45 -3.79 5.15 -8.68
C TYR A 45 -3.10 4.23 -9.71
N GLN A 46 -3.85 3.48 -10.51
CA GLN A 46 -3.29 2.71 -11.62
C GLN A 46 -2.68 3.62 -12.69
N ALA A 47 -3.34 4.73 -13.02
CA ALA A 47 -2.77 5.75 -13.91
C ALA A 47 -1.49 6.38 -13.33
N ALA A 48 -1.48 6.69 -12.02
CA ALA A 48 -0.29 7.15 -11.31
C ALA A 48 0.86 6.13 -11.44
N LEU A 49 0.57 4.84 -11.22
CA LEU A 49 1.54 3.77 -11.31
C LEU A 49 2.18 3.66 -12.70
N ASN A 50 1.35 3.78 -13.75
CA ASN A 50 1.81 3.73 -15.13
C ASN A 50 2.62 4.96 -15.56
N SER A 51 2.47 6.08 -14.85
CA SER A 51 3.19 7.33 -15.14
C SER A 51 4.54 7.48 -14.44
N THR A 52 4.98 6.49 -13.65
CA THR A 52 6.21 6.63 -12.85
C THR A 52 7.03 5.37 -12.80
N ASP A 53 8.35 5.53 -12.91
CA ASP A 53 9.33 4.51 -12.55
C ASP A 53 10.00 4.74 -11.21
N GLN A 54 9.65 5.84 -10.54
CA GLN A 54 10.23 6.19 -9.26
C GLN A 54 9.72 5.27 -8.16
N ARG A 55 10.64 4.49 -7.60
CA ARG A 55 10.37 3.46 -6.60
C ARG A 55 9.63 3.98 -5.37
N PHE A 56 9.97 5.17 -4.89
CA PHE A 56 9.31 5.77 -3.72
C PHE A 56 7.80 5.94 -3.97
N TYR A 57 7.43 6.50 -5.11
CA TYR A 57 6.02 6.65 -5.49
C TYR A 57 5.34 5.31 -5.75
N LYS A 58 6.04 4.32 -6.35
CA LYS A 58 5.51 2.96 -6.52
C LYS A 58 5.10 2.33 -5.18
N ILE A 59 5.91 2.47 -4.13
CA ILE A 59 5.58 1.96 -2.78
C ILE A 59 4.28 2.57 -2.25
N LEU A 60 4.18 3.91 -2.30
CA LEU A 60 2.98 4.64 -1.87
C LEU A 60 1.74 4.18 -2.64
N ILE A 61 1.86 4.04 -3.96
CA ILE A 61 0.76 3.65 -4.84
C ILE A 61 0.33 2.20 -4.57
N TYR A 62 1.28 1.27 -4.42
CA TYR A 62 0.96 -0.12 -4.08
C TYR A 62 0.23 -0.22 -2.75
N TYR A 63 0.62 0.57 -1.76
CA TYR A 63 -0.06 0.57 -0.47
C TYR A 63 -1.52 1.03 -0.61
N ASN A 64 -1.74 2.16 -1.29
CA ASN A 64 -3.10 2.69 -1.49
C ASN A 64 -3.98 1.74 -2.31
N LEU A 65 -3.43 1.11 -3.36
CA LEU A 65 -4.15 0.09 -4.13
C LEU A 65 -4.49 -1.13 -3.27
N GLY A 66 -3.56 -1.59 -2.42
CA GLY A 66 -3.82 -2.68 -1.47
C GLY A 66 -4.93 -2.33 -0.48
N TYR A 67 -4.85 -1.15 0.13
CA TYR A 67 -5.83 -0.66 1.09
C TYR A 67 -7.24 -0.51 0.48
N LEU A 68 -7.34 0.05 -0.73
CA LEU A 68 -8.63 0.19 -1.41
C LEU A 68 -9.23 -1.17 -1.78
N GLN A 69 -8.41 -2.11 -2.24
CA GLN A 69 -8.89 -3.47 -2.53
C GLN A 69 -9.34 -4.19 -1.25
N GLU A 70 -8.65 -3.98 -0.13
CA GLU A 70 -9.07 -4.49 1.17
C GLU A 70 -10.42 -3.90 1.59
N GLN A 71 -10.61 -2.58 1.44
CA GLN A 71 -11.90 -1.93 1.72
C GLN A 71 -13.05 -2.45 0.84
N LYS A 72 -12.74 -2.88 -0.39
CA LYS A 72 -13.71 -3.55 -1.27
C LYS A 72 -14.01 -5.01 -0.90
N GLY A 73 -13.28 -5.59 0.06
CA GLY A 73 -13.36 -7.03 0.38
C GLY A 73 -12.57 -7.92 -0.58
N ASN A 74 -11.81 -7.34 -1.51
CA ASN A 74 -10.98 -8.07 -2.47
C ASN A 74 -9.63 -8.45 -1.86
N HIS A 75 -9.67 -9.26 -0.79
CA HIS A 75 -8.51 -9.57 0.06
C HIS A 75 -7.33 -10.19 -0.72
N GLU A 76 -7.58 -11.04 -1.70
CA GLU A 76 -6.53 -11.64 -2.52
C GLU A 76 -5.79 -10.59 -3.38
N GLN A 77 -6.53 -9.65 -3.98
CA GLN A 77 -5.93 -8.57 -4.75
C GLN A 77 -5.16 -7.61 -3.85
N ALA A 78 -5.70 -7.31 -2.66
CA ALA A 78 -5.04 -6.49 -1.65
C ALA A 78 -3.68 -7.09 -1.24
N ILE A 79 -3.65 -8.40 -0.94
CA ILE A 79 -2.42 -9.14 -0.66
C ILE A 79 -1.44 -9.05 -1.82
N GLY A 80 -1.91 -9.17 -3.07
CA GLY A 80 -1.07 -9.03 -4.26
C GLY A 80 -0.37 -7.67 -4.33
N TRP A 81 -1.06 -6.58 -4.00
CA TRP A 81 -0.46 -5.24 -3.95
C TRP A 81 0.53 -5.06 -2.80
N PHE A 82 0.17 -5.52 -1.59
CA PHE A 82 1.09 -5.46 -0.45
C PHE A 82 2.35 -6.31 -0.65
N LYS A 83 2.25 -7.47 -1.29
CA LYS A 83 3.41 -8.30 -1.67
C LYS A 83 4.40 -7.57 -2.57
N LYS A 84 3.95 -6.68 -3.46
CA LYS A 84 4.87 -5.86 -4.28
C LYS A 84 5.76 -4.95 -3.42
N ILE A 85 5.27 -4.49 -2.28
CA ILE A 85 6.06 -3.68 -1.33
C ILE A 85 7.12 -4.55 -0.65
N THR A 86 6.76 -5.74 -0.19
CA THR A 86 7.69 -6.66 0.49
C THR A 86 8.70 -7.30 -0.47
N ASP A 87 8.34 -7.54 -1.74
CA ASP A 87 9.29 -8.02 -2.75
C ASP A 87 10.32 -6.95 -3.12
N MET A 88 9.95 -5.67 -3.08
CA MET A 88 10.93 -4.60 -3.17
C MET A 88 11.92 -4.62 -1.99
N LYS A 89 11.54 -5.07 -0.78
CA LYS A 89 12.50 -5.29 0.32
C LYS A 89 13.52 -6.37 -0.04
N LYS A 90 13.09 -7.49 -0.64
CA LYS A 90 13.98 -8.60 -1.02
C LYS A 90 15.06 -8.16 -2.01
N GLN A 91 14.69 -7.33 -2.99
CA GLN A 91 15.65 -6.70 -3.91
C GLN A 91 16.63 -5.74 -3.20
N ARG A 92 16.32 -5.31 -1.97
CA ARG A 92 17.12 -4.39 -1.14
C ARG A 92 17.90 -5.10 -0.02
N LEU A 93 17.92 -6.44 0.08
CA LEU A 93 18.67 -7.12 1.14
C LEU A 93 20.16 -6.74 1.18
N LEU A 94 20.72 -6.22 0.08
CA LEU A 94 22.04 -5.60 0.02
C LEU A 94 22.24 -4.39 0.97
N PHE A 95 21.18 -3.66 1.36
CA PHE A 95 21.26 -2.48 2.24
C PHE A 95 21.02 -2.80 3.72
N TRP A 96 20.45 -3.97 4.03
CA TRP A 96 20.22 -4.42 5.41
C TRP A 96 21.56 -4.64 6.14
N SER A 97 22.59 -5.06 5.42
CA SER A 97 23.96 -5.26 5.92
C SER A 97 24.69 -3.96 6.26
N ILE A 98 24.25 -2.80 5.74
CA ILE A 98 24.89 -1.50 5.97
C ILE A 98 24.08 -0.57 6.89
N GLY A 99 23.07 -1.11 7.59
CA GLY A 99 22.28 -0.36 8.58
C GLY A 99 21.25 0.63 7.99
N TYR A 100 21.11 0.72 6.67
CA TYR A 100 20.16 1.63 6.04
C TYR A 100 18.76 0.98 5.93
N ARG A 101 17.78 1.55 6.66
CA ARG A 101 16.39 1.06 6.72
C ARG A 101 15.36 2.06 6.14
N PRO A 102 15.42 2.41 4.85
CA PRO A 102 14.39 3.27 4.26
C PRO A 102 13.04 2.51 4.24
N ASN A 103 11.94 3.21 4.41
CA ASN A 103 10.58 2.67 4.23
C ASN A 103 10.18 1.51 5.17
N VAL A 104 10.72 1.45 6.39
CA VAL A 104 10.27 0.52 7.44
C VAL A 104 8.77 0.69 7.70
N PHE A 105 8.29 1.94 7.69
CA PHE A 105 6.89 2.30 7.82
C PHE A 105 5.97 1.59 6.81
N TRP A 106 6.32 1.65 5.52
CA TRP A 106 5.50 1.02 4.47
C TRP A 106 5.57 -0.51 4.51
N LEU A 107 6.67 -1.09 4.98
CA LEU A 107 6.81 -2.53 5.12
C LEU A 107 5.98 -3.07 6.28
N SER A 108 6.03 -2.42 7.45
CA SER A 108 5.19 -2.82 8.57
C SER A 108 3.71 -2.65 8.23
N GLN A 109 3.33 -1.56 7.54
CA GLN A 109 1.97 -1.39 7.02
C GLN A 109 1.56 -2.48 6.03
N ALA A 110 2.43 -2.85 5.08
CA ALA A 110 2.13 -3.88 4.09
C ALA A 110 1.93 -5.24 4.75
N TYR A 111 2.81 -5.63 5.69
CA TYR A 111 2.64 -6.86 6.45
C TYR A 111 1.37 -6.83 7.31
N PHE A 112 1.03 -5.68 7.90
CA PHE A 112 -0.18 -5.55 8.71
C PHE A 112 -1.43 -5.70 7.85
N GLY A 113 -1.48 -5.03 6.70
CA GLY A 113 -2.55 -5.18 5.72
C GLY A 113 -2.68 -6.61 5.18
N MET A 114 -1.56 -7.29 4.92
CA MET A 114 -1.56 -8.72 4.57
C MET A 114 -2.13 -9.58 5.69
N GLY A 115 -1.73 -9.34 6.95
CA GLY A 115 -2.27 -10.03 8.11
C GLY A 115 -3.79 -9.89 8.21
N ARG A 116 -4.32 -8.67 8.04
CA ARG A 116 -5.78 -8.42 8.05
C ARG A 116 -6.48 -9.15 6.91
N CYS A 117 -5.92 -9.11 5.70
CA CYS A 117 -6.50 -9.81 4.55
C CYS A 117 -6.47 -11.34 4.71
N TYR A 118 -5.38 -11.91 5.24
CA TYR A 118 -5.30 -13.35 5.50
C TYR A 118 -6.29 -13.78 6.59
N ASP A 119 -6.49 -12.96 7.61
CA ASP A 119 -7.48 -13.19 8.67
C ASP A 119 -8.91 -13.23 8.09
N GLN A 120 -9.27 -12.27 7.24
CA GLN A 120 -10.56 -12.29 6.52
C GLN A 120 -10.72 -13.50 5.60
N LEU A 121 -9.63 -14.01 5.03
CA LEU A 121 -9.60 -15.21 4.20
C LEU A 121 -9.54 -16.52 5.03
N LYS A 122 -9.55 -16.45 6.36
CA LYS A 122 -9.39 -17.59 7.28
C LYS A 122 -8.08 -18.37 7.10
N GLN A 123 -7.04 -17.70 6.58
CA GLN A 123 -5.70 -18.25 6.42
C GLN A 123 -4.87 -17.97 7.67
N VAL A 124 -5.23 -18.63 8.76
CA VAL A 124 -4.78 -18.36 10.14
C VAL A 124 -3.27 -18.33 10.29
N GLU A 125 -2.59 -19.35 9.75
CA GLU A 125 -1.12 -19.45 9.86
C GLU A 125 -0.41 -18.32 9.12
N LEU A 126 -0.91 -17.97 7.93
CA LEU A 126 -0.35 -16.87 7.13
C LEU A 126 -0.63 -15.50 7.75
N ALA A 127 -1.80 -15.34 8.38
CA ALA A 127 -2.13 -14.12 9.12
C ALA A 127 -1.19 -13.92 10.31
N LYS A 128 -0.98 -14.96 11.12
CA LYS A 128 -0.05 -14.93 12.27
C LYS A 128 1.38 -14.66 11.82
N ASP A 129 1.88 -15.36 10.79
CA ASP A 129 3.21 -15.12 10.24
C ASP A 129 3.37 -13.66 9.78
N ALA A 130 2.39 -13.11 9.06
CA ALA A 130 2.44 -11.73 8.60
C ALA A 130 2.49 -10.72 9.75
N TYR A 131 1.72 -10.94 10.82
CA TYR A 131 1.75 -10.06 11.99
C TYR A 131 3.04 -10.18 12.80
N LEU A 132 3.49 -11.40 13.09
CA LEU A 132 4.68 -11.64 13.93
C LEU A 132 5.95 -11.12 13.28
N ARG A 133 6.06 -11.19 11.95
CA ARG A 133 7.16 -10.56 11.19
C ARG A 133 7.34 -9.07 11.50
N ILE A 134 6.27 -8.36 11.85
CA ILE A 134 6.35 -6.93 12.16
C ILE A 134 7.10 -6.72 13.47
N SER A 135 6.77 -7.50 14.50
CA SER A 135 7.44 -7.45 15.79
C SER A 135 8.91 -7.89 15.69
N ASP A 136 9.19 -8.93 14.90
CA ASP A 136 10.55 -9.47 14.74
C ASP A 136 11.46 -8.55 13.91
N GLU A 137 10.96 -8.05 12.78
CA GLU A 137 11.79 -7.28 11.84
C GLU A 137 11.75 -5.76 12.11
N PHE A 138 10.65 -5.26 12.72
CA PHE A 138 10.37 -3.83 12.88
C PHE A 138 9.82 -3.47 14.27
N PRO A 139 10.50 -3.84 15.37
CA PRO A 139 10.00 -3.69 16.74
C PRO A 139 9.72 -2.24 17.15
N ASN A 140 10.41 -1.26 16.55
CA ASN A 140 10.26 0.16 16.88
C ASN A 140 9.17 0.87 16.05
N THR A 141 8.23 0.13 15.46
CA THR A 141 7.13 0.72 14.67
C THR A 141 5.83 0.74 15.46
N PRO A 142 4.94 1.73 15.24
CA PRO A 142 3.62 1.77 15.87
C PRO A 142 2.75 0.52 15.61
N TYR A 143 3.10 -0.24 14.57
CA TYR A 143 2.41 -1.46 14.17
C TYR A 143 2.89 -2.70 14.91
N ALA A 144 4.05 -2.69 15.57
CA ALA A 144 4.58 -3.87 16.25
C ALA A 144 3.67 -4.33 17.40
N ASP A 145 3.27 -3.40 18.26
CA ASP A 145 2.37 -3.70 19.38
C ASP A 145 0.98 -4.12 18.88
N GLN A 146 0.46 -3.41 17.88
CA GLN A 146 -0.83 -3.73 17.28
C GLN A 146 -0.82 -5.11 16.64
N ALA A 147 0.21 -5.43 15.85
CA ALA A 147 0.35 -6.71 15.19
C ALA A 147 0.39 -7.87 16.19
N GLN A 148 1.09 -7.71 17.31
CA GLN A 148 1.16 -8.72 18.36
C GLN A 148 -0.21 -9.01 18.97
N VAL A 149 -0.99 -7.96 19.25
CA VAL A 149 -2.38 -8.10 19.72
C VAL A 149 -3.21 -8.84 18.67
N HIS A 150 -3.17 -8.41 17.41
CA HIS A 150 -3.93 -9.04 16.34
C HIS A 150 -3.56 -10.53 16.17
N ALA A 151 -2.27 -10.89 16.24
CA ALA A 151 -1.81 -12.27 16.13
C ALA A 151 -2.38 -13.21 17.21
N GLN A 152 -2.62 -12.70 18.42
CA GLN A 152 -3.23 -13.47 19.53
C GLN A 152 -4.72 -13.74 19.31
N PHE A 153 -5.41 -12.86 18.59
CA PHE A 153 -6.85 -12.94 18.36
C PHE A 153 -7.24 -13.61 17.04
N VAL A 154 -6.29 -13.95 16.16
CA VAL A 154 -6.55 -14.77 14.98
C VAL A 154 -7.00 -16.17 15.44
N LYS A 155 -8.30 -16.45 15.29
CA LYS A 155 -8.92 -17.72 15.67
C LYS A 155 -9.01 -18.67 14.46
N PRO A 156 -8.90 -20.00 14.69
CA PRO A 156 -9.13 -21.00 13.66
C PRO A 156 -10.55 -20.99 13.09
#